data_AF-X0X4C2-F1
#
_entry.id   AF-X0X4C2-F1
#
_cell.length_a   1.000
_cell.length_b   1.000
_cell.length_c   1.000
_cell.angle_alpha   90.00
_cell.angle_beta   90.00
_cell.angle_gamma   90.00
#
_symmetry.space_group_name_H-M   'P 1'
#
loop_
_entity.id
_entity.type
_entity.pdbx_description
1 polymer ?
#
loop_
_entity_poly.entity_id
_entity_poly.type
_entity_poly.pdbx_seq_one_letter_code
_entity_poly.pdbx_strand_id
1 'polypeptide(L)'
;MSSKCKRRLTLESMEPRCMMAGAVTAWIDLAGDLQVHGDAASNQVLIQSAAAGTYQVTGLYGTTGSYTLSPSGGDVHIHMGDGNDQVFIDNVNTGDNLNIQTGKDHDVVDIRRSNLTGTTKVDTGPGDAAPDTVDIQNSNLMNLAIRTFAEN
;
A
#
# COMPACT_ATOMS: atom_id res chain seq x y z
N MET A 1 61.95 -26.30 -14.53
CA MET A 1 60.85 -26.66 -13.61
C MET A 1 59.85 -25.51 -13.60
N SER A 2 58.73 -25.66 -14.31
CA SER A 2 57.67 -24.65 -14.42
C SER A 2 56.35 -25.31 -14.05
N SER A 3 55.63 -24.74 -13.07
CA SER A 3 54.22 -25.07 -12.81
C SER A 3 53.55 -23.84 -12.19
N LYS A 4 52.91 -23.04 -13.04
CA LYS A 4 51.94 -22.00 -12.68
C LYS A 4 50.56 -22.66 -12.50
N CYS A 5 49.95 -22.58 -11.31
CA CYS A 5 48.50 -22.77 -11.07
C CYS A 5 48.23 -22.75 -9.54
N LYS A 6 47.24 -22.09 -8.94
CA LYS A 6 45.96 -21.51 -9.38
C LYS A 6 45.63 -20.32 -8.47
N ARG A 7 45.22 -19.17 -9.02
CA ARG A 7 44.54 -18.13 -8.22
C ARG A 7 43.21 -18.72 -7.75
N ARG A 8 43.03 -18.80 -6.44
CA ARG A 8 41.76 -19.20 -5.82
C ARG A 8 40.78 -18.03 -6.01
N LEU A 9 39.93 -18.12 -7.04
CA LEU A 9 38.79 -17.25 -7.16
C LEU A 9 37.76 -17.76 -6.16
N THR A 10 37.73 -17.16 -4.97
CA THR A 10 36.55 -17.23 -4.11
C THR A 10 35.46 -16.46 -4.84
N LEU A 11 34.57 -17.20 -5.49
CA LEU A 11 33.28 -16.66 -5.91
C LEU A 11 32.54 -16.43 -4.60
N GLU A 12 32.42 -15.17 -4.19
CA GLU A 12 31.53 -14.80 -3.10
C GLU A 12 30.19 -15.46 -3.41
N SER A 13 29.68 -16.25 -2.46
CA SER A 13 28.28 -16.64 -2.50
C SER A 13 27.52 -15.34 -2.62
N MET A 14 26.84 -15.15 -3.75
CA MET A 14 25.96 -14.01 -3.96
C MET A 14 25.19 -13.83 -2.67
N GLU A 15 25.39 -12.70 -2.00
CA GLU A 15 24.46 -12.26 -0.99
C GLU A 15 23.11 -12.30 -1.70
N PRO A 16 22.09 -13.04 -1.21
CA PRO A 16 20.75 -12.76 -1.69
C PRO A 16 20.60 -11.28 -1.42
N ARG A 17 20.49 -10.48 -2.49
CA ARG A 17 19.95 -9.12 -2.37
C ARG A 17 18.75 -9.31 -1.46
N CYS A 18 18.79 -8.74 -0.27
CA CYS A 18 17.67 -8.73 0.64
C CYS A 18 16.56 -8.03 -0.14
N MET A 19 15.74 -8.80 -0.87
CA MET A 19 14.61 -8.30 -1.63
C MET A 19 13.52 -8.05 -0.60
N MET A 20 13.57 -6.91 0.10
CA MET A 20 12.53 -6.53 1.06
C MET A 20 12.14 -5.08 0.80
N ALA A 21 11.72 -4.84 -0.42
CA ALA A 21 11.16 -3.59 -0.89
C ALA A 21 9.99 -4.08 -1.74
N GLY A 22 8.85 -4.34 -1.10
CA GLY A 22 7.73 -5.00 -1.77
C GLY A 22 7.20 -4.18 -2.95
N ALA A 23 6.47 -4.82 -3.84
CA ALA A 23 5.98 -4.19 -5.06
C ALA A 23 4.51 -3.82 -4.93
N VAL A 24 4.20 -2.57 -5.27
CA VAL A 24 2.81 -2.12 -5.43
C VAL A 24 2.52 -2.00 -6.92
N THR A 25 1.37 -2.48 -7.32
CA THR A 25 0.84 -2.35 -8.69
C THR A 25 -0.48 -1.62 -8.63
N ALA A 26 -0.63 -0.59 -9.46
CA ALA A 26 -1.90 0.12 -9.57
C ALA A 26 -2.37 0.18 -11.02
N TRP A 27 -3.66 -0.04 -11.23
CA TRP A 27 -4.30 0.01 -12.54
C TRP A 27 -5.75 0.48 -12.44
N ILE A 28 -6.34 0.79 -13.58
CA ILE A 28 -7.76 1.13 -13.71
C ILE A 28 -8.46 -0.09 -14.31
N ASP A 29 -9.57 -0.53 -13.73
CA ASP A 29 -10.34 -1.65 -14.25
C ASP A 29 -11.29 -1.23 -15.40
N LEU A 30 -12.12 -2.18 -15.86
CA LEU A 30 -13.07 -1.91 -16.95
C LEU A 30 -14.26 -1.04 -16.51
N ALA A 31 -14.56 -0.99 -15.21
CA ALA A 31 -15.57 -0.09 -14.64
C ALA A 31 -15.03 1.34 -14.50
N GLY A 32 -13.70 1.50 -14.54
CA GLY A 32 -13.01 2.77 -14.41
C GLY A 32 -12.52 3.04 -12.99
N ASP A 33 -12.58 2.05 -12.10
CA ASP A 33 -12.19 2.19 -10.69
C ASP A 33 -10.68 2.00 -10.53
N LEU A 34 -10.10 2.68 -9.54
CA LEU A 34 -8.69 2.57 -9.23
C LEU A 34 -8.45 1.34 -8.35
N GLN A 35 -7.67 0.40 -8.86
CA GLN A 35 -7.22 -0.78 -8.15
C GLN A 35 -5.76 -0.60 -7.77
N VAL A 36 -5.43 -0.67 -6.48
CA VAL A 36 -4.08 -0.66 -5.94
C VAL A 36 -3.86 -1.97 -5.21
N HIS A 37 -2.89 -2.77 -5.67
CA HIS A 37 -2.53 -4.04 -5.06
C HIS A 37 -1.07 -4.06 -4.63
N GLY A 38 -0.84 -4.40 -3.37
CA GLY A 38 0.47 -4.77 -2.85
C GLY A 38 0.80 -6.24 -3.08
N ASP A 39 2.04 -6.61 -2.74
CA ASP A 39 2.52 -7.99 -2.74
C ASP A 39 2.49 -8.60 -1.34
N ALA A 40 3.02 -9.82 -1.16
CA ALA A 40 3.04 -10.49 0.14
C ALA A 40 4.18 -10.00 1.06
N ALA A 41 4.74 -8.83 0.79
CA ALA A 41 5.80 -8.23 1.58
C ALA A 41 5.32 -6.88 2.12
N SER A 42 5.92 -6.40 3.20
CA SER A 42 5.59 -5.08 3.76
C SER A 42 5.67 -3.98 2.71
N ASN A 43 4.52 -3.39 2.43
CA ASN A 43 4.36 -2.32 1.46
C ASN A 43 3.99 -1.02 2.16
N GLN A 44 4.55 0.06 1.67
CA GLN A 44 4.23 1.40 2.18
C GLN A 44 3.80 2.23 1.00
N VAL A 45 2.59 2.76 1.06
CA VAL A 45 1.98 3.49 -0.05
C VAL A 45 1.43 4.82 0.44
N LEU A 46 1.73 5.88 -0.31
CA LEU A 46 1.16 7.21 -0.12
C LEU A 46 0.26 7.54 -1.29
N ILE A 47 -0.99 7.84 -0.98
CA ILE A 47 -2.03 8.21 -1.95
C ILE A 47 -2.40 9.66 -1.71
N GLN A 48 -2.23 10.47 -2.74
CA GLN A 48 -2.55 11.90 -2.71
C GLN A 48 -3.36 12.28 -3.94
N SER A 49 -4.27 13.25 -3.81
CA SER A 49 -4.89 13.85 -4.98
C SER A 49 -3.92 14.84 -5.61
N ALA A 50 -3.50 14.58 -6.85
CA ALA A 50 -2.62 15.46 -7.61
C ALA A 50 -3.41 16.57 -8.32
N ALA A 51 -4.65 16.26 -8.73
CA ALA A 51 -5.61 17.19 -9.34
C ALA A 51 -7.03 16.63 -9.19
N ALA A 52 -8.05 17.42 -9.54
CA ALA A 52 -9.44 16.95 -9.54
C ALA A 52 -9.58 15.70 -10.42
N GLY A 53 -9.93 14.56 -9.81
CA GLY A 53 -10.07 13.26 -10.48
C GLY A 53 -8.74 12.55 -10.81
N THR A 54 -7.60 13.05 -10.32
CA THR A 54 -6.29 12.41 -10.50
C THR A 54 -5.67 12.07 -9.15
N TYR A 55 -5.36 10.79 -8.97
CA TYR A 55 -4.69 10.26 -7.79
C TYR A 55 -3.25 9.87 -8.12
N GLN A 56 -2.33 10.28 -7.25
CA GLN A 56 -0.96 9.84 -7.26
C GLN A 56 -0.78 8.81 -6.16
N VAL A 57 -0.43 7.59 -6.57
CA VAL A 57 -0.07 6.47 -5.69
C VAL A 57 1.45 6.36 -5.73
N THR A 58 2.11 6.49 -4.59
CA THR A 58 3.57 6.46 -4.47
C THR A 58 3.98 5.41 -3.47
N GLY A 59 4.72 4.40 -3.92
CA GLY A 59 5.43 3.47 -3.06
C GLY A 59 6.54 4.20 -2.30
N LEU A 60 6.58 4.01 -0.98
CA LEU A 60 7.54 4.61 -0.06
C LEU A 60 8.47 3.56 0.55
N TYR A 61 9.58 4.02 1.11
CA TYR A 61 10.55 3.21 1.87
C TYR A 61 11.03 1.93 1.16
N GLY A 62 11.27 2.04 -0.14
CA GLY A 62 11.76 0.94 -0.97
C GLY A 62 10.64 0.20 -1.70
N THR A 63 9.38 0.38 -1.31
CA THR A 63 8.24 -0.17 -2.05
C THR A 63 8.28 0.31 -3.49
N THR A 64 8.39 -0.61 -4.44
CA THR A 64 8.51 -0.28 -5.87
C THR A 64 7.13 -0.15 -6.47
N GLY A 65 6.76 1.05 -6.89
CA GLY A 65 5.49 1.30 -7.58
C GLY A 65 4.99 2.72 -7.38
N SER A 66 5.14 3.58 -8.40
CA SER A 66 4.57 4.93 -8.39
C SER A 66 3.72 5.11 -9.63
N TYR A 67 2.45 5.44 -9.44
CA TYR A 67 1.45 5.54 -10.48
C TYR A 67 0.69 6.85 -10.33
N THR A 68 0.40 7.51 -11.45
CA THR A 68 -0.52 8.64 -11.50
C THR A 68 -1.67 8.24 -12.39
N LEU A 69 -2.84 8.09 -11.79
CA LEU A 69 -4.01 7.48 -12.40
C LEU A 69 -5.21 8.41 -12.23
N SER A 70 -6.02 8.51 -13.28
CA SER A 70 -7.24 9.31 -13.28
C SER A 70 -8.42 8.37 -13.49
N PRO A 71 -8.89 7.67 -12.45
CA PRO A 71 -10.03 6.77 -12.56
C PRO A 71 -11.29 7.55 -12.95
N SER A 72 -12.08 6.97 -13.85
CA SER A 72 -13.36 7.53 -14.31
C SER A 72 -14.58 6.90 -13.66
N GLY A 73 -14.41 5.72 -13.04
CA GLY A 73 -15.43 5.00 -12.30
C GLY A 73 -15.65 5.55 -10.89
N GLY A 74 -14.64 6.23 -10.36
CA GLY A 74 -14.72 7.02 -9.13
C GLY A 74 -14.24 6.27 -7.89
N ASP A 75 -14.52 4.98 -7.78
CA ASP A 75 -14.18 4.20 -6.60
C ASP A 75 -12.67 3.88 -6.54
N VAL A 76 -12.14 3.82 -5.32
CA VAL A 76 -10.74 3.50 -5.03
C VAL A 76 -10.68 2.27 -4.14
N HIS A 77 -9.98 1.25 -4.63
CA HIS A 77 -9.79 -0.04 -3.98
C HIS A 77 -8.30 -0.25 -3.72
N ILE A 78 -7.95 -0.47 -2.45
CA ILE A 78 -6.57 -0.68 -2.01
C ILE A 78 -6.51 -2.03 -1.30
N HIS A 79 -5.64 -2.91 -1.76
CA HIS A 79 -5.47 -4.28 -1.29
C HIS A 79 -3.97 -4.54 -1.08
N MET A 80 -3.47 -4.47 0.15
CA MET A 80 -2.02 -4.51 0.35
C MET A 80 -1.45 -5.93 0.44
N GLY A 81 -2.19 -6.89 0.99
CA GLY A 81 -1.85 -8.30 0.88
C GLY A 81 -1.50 -8.91 2.24
N ASP A 82 -0.34 -9.56 2.33
CA ASP A 82 0.19 -10.06 3.60
C ASP A 82 1.43 -9.22 3.95
N GLY A 83 1.77 -9.10 5.23
CA GLY A 83 2.91 -8.34 5.72
C GLY A 83 2.51 -7.02 6.36
N ASN A 84 3.45 -6.39 7.08
CA ASN A 84 3.15 -5.14 7.79
C ASN A 84 3.01 -3.98 6.81
N ASP A 85 1.78 -3.64 6.44
CA ASP A 85 1.49 -2.63 5.42
C ASP A 85 1.18 -1.26 6.01
N GLN A 86 1.57 -0.21 5.29
CA GLN A 86 1.29 1.17 5.68
C GLN A 86 0.63 1.93 4.53
N VAL A 87 -0.63 2.29 4.72
CA VAL A 87 -1.43 3.03 3.76
C VAL A 87 -1.64 4.45 4.26
N PHE A 88 -1.00 5.41 3.61
CA PHE A 88 -1.16 6.83 3.89
C PHE A 88 -2.07 7.46 2.83
N ILE A 89 -3.15 8.09 3.27
CA ILE A 89 -4.06 8.85 2.42
C ILE A 89 -4.01 10.29 2.86
N ASP A 90 -3.54 11.17 1.98
CA ASP A 90 -3.31 12.55 2.33
C ASP A 90 -3.84 13.53 1.28
N ASN A 91 -4.61 14.51 1.72
CA ASN A 91 -5.21 15.52 0.84
C ASN A 91 -6.03 14.92 -0.32
N VAL A 92 -6.78 13.86 -0.03
CA VAL A 92 -7.62 13.19 -1.03
C VAL A 92 -9.03 13.77 -0.98
N ASN A 93 -9.55 14.22 -2.12
CA ASN A 93 -10.93 14.65 -2.27
C ASN A 93 -11.61 13.76 -3.29
N THR A 94 -12.47 12.85 -2.84
CA THR A 94 -13.26 11.99 -3.73
C THR A 94 -14.74 12.04 -3.37
N GLY A 95 -15.56 12.05 -4.43
CA GLY A 95 -17.00 11.91 -4.36
C GLY A 95 -17.44 10.50 -3.98
N ASP A 96 -16.54 9.54 -4.23
CA ASP A 96 -16.84 8.13 -4.43
C ASP A 96 -16.33 7.28 -3.27
N ASN A 97 -16.47 5.96 -3.38
CA ASN A 97 -16.12 5.05 -2.31
C ASN A 97 -14.61 4.81 -2.23
N LEU A 98 -14.12 4.67 -1.01
CA LEU A 98 -12.75 4.29 -0.70
C LEU A 98 -12.79 3.00 0.10
N ASN A 99 -12.23 1.92 -0.43
CA ASN A 99 -12.15 0.63 0.23
C ASN A 99 -10.68 0.24 0.42
N ILE A 100 -10.28 0.08 1.69
CA ILE A 100 -8.92 -0.24 2.09
C ILE A 100 -8.94 -1.61 2.77
N GLN A 101 -8.13 -2.53 2.26
CA GLN A 101 -7.88 -3.84 2.81
C GLN A 101 -6.38 -4.04 2.93
N THR A 102 -5.86 -4.12 4.15
CA THR A 102 -4.40 -4.25 4.36
C THR A 102 -4.03 -5.72 4.46
N GLY A 103 -4.68 -6.52 5.32
CA GLY A 103 -4.75 -7.96 5.17
C GLY A 103 -4.34 -8.73 6.42
N LYS A 104 -3.13 -9.31 6.45
CA LYS A 104 -2.61 -10.01 7.64
C LYS A 104 -1.41 -9.27 8.18
N ASP A 105 -1.04 -9.59 9.42
CA ASP A 105 0.06 -8.99 10.17
C ASP A 105 -0.32 -7.61 10.73
N HIS A 106 0.66 -6.76 11.06
CA HIS A 106 0.39 -5.49 11.73
C HIS A 106 0.35 -4.35 10.71
N ASP A 107 -0.85 -3.83 10.50
CA ASP A 107 -1.10 -2.80 9.50
C ASP A 107 -1.36 -1.42 10.10
N VAL A 108 -1.01 -0.41 9.31
CA VAL A 108 -1.28 1.00 9.62
C VAL A 108 -2.03 1.66 8.47
N VAL A 109 -3.19 2.20 8.76
CA VAL A 109 -3.97 3.03 7.84
C VAL A 109 -4.09 4.43 8.42
N ASP A 110 -3.72 5.43 7.63
CA ASP A 110 -3.59 6.80 8.10
C ASP A 110 -4.21 7.77 7.09
N ILE A 111 -5.36 8.35 7.45
CA ILE A 111 -6.15 9.21 6.57
C ILE A 111 -6.13 10.65 7.08
N ARG A 112 -5.42 11.52 6.38
CA ARG A 112 -5.26 12.92 6.76
C ARG A 112 -5.82 13.90 5.73
N ARG A 113 -6.36 15.03 6.22
CA ARG A 113 -6.72 16.20 5.40
C ARG A 113 -7.60 15.86 4.18
N SER A 114 -8.43 14.83 4.29
CA SER A 114 -9.16 14.26 3.15
C SER A 114 -10.65 14.55 3.26
N ASN A 115 -11.31 14.76 2.12
CA ASN A 115 -12.76 14.94 2.03
C ASN A 115 -13.34 13.81 1.19
N LEU A 116 -13.96 12.84 1.87
CA LEU A 116 -14.44 11.59 1.30
C LEU A 116 -15.95 11.55 1.51
N THR A 117 -16.71 11.91 0.46
CA THR A 117 -18.17 12.02 0.56
C THR A 117 -18.89 10.70 0.25
N GLY A 118 -18.21 9.76 -0.39
CA GLY A 118 -18.69 8.39 -0.54
C GLY A 118 -18.48 7.57 0.72
N THR A 119 -18.63 6.24 0.58
CA THR A 119 -18.38 5.31 1.69
C THR A 119 -16.90 5.02 1.81
N THR A 120 -16.34 5.28 2.98
CA THR A 120 -15.00 4.85 3.35
C THR A 120 -15.08 3.58 4.19
N LYS A 121 -14.52 2.49 3.67
CA LYS A 121 -14.39 1.22 4.35
C LYS A 121 -12.91 0.93 4.59
N VAL A 122 -12.56 0.61 5.83
CA VAL A 122 -11.23 0.13 6.21
C VAL A 122 -11.39 -1.24 6.86
N ASP A 123 -10.69 -2.23 6.33
CA ASP A 123 -10.70 -3.61 6.79
C ASP A 123 -9.26 -4.07 6.94
N THR A 124 -8.73 -4.05 8.16
CA THR A 124 -7.32 -4.43 8.37
C THR A 124 -7.12 -5.94 8.37
N GLY A 125 -8.20 -6.72 8.23
CA GLY A 125 -8.16 -8.18 8.20
C GLY A 125 -7.80 -8.80 9.55
N PRO A 126 -7.49 -10.11 9.60
CA PRO A 126 -7.12 -10.78 10.84
C PRO A 126 -5.70 -10.36 11.24
N GLY A 127 -5.60 -9.36 12.12
CA GLY A 127 -4.34 -8.92 12.70
C GLY A 127 -3.58 -10.05 13.41
N ASP A 128 -2.26 -9.95 13.45
CA ASP A 128 -1.37 -10.85 14.19
C ASP A 128 -1.23 -10.38 15.67
N ALA A 129 -0.21 -10.85 16.39
CA ALA A 129 0.06 -10.53 17.79
C ALA A 129 0.21 -9.01 18.11
N ALA A 130 0.34 -8.15 17.10
CA ALA A 130 0.33 -6.70 17.25
C ALA A 130 -0.94 -6.09 16.65
N PRO A 131 -1.60 -5.14 17.34
CA PRO A 131 -2.87 -4.59 16.90
C PRO A 131 -2.69 -3.65 15.71
N ASP A 132 -3.59 -3.75 14.74
CA ASP A 132 -3.66 -2.81 13.63
C ASP A 132 -4.02 -1.41 14.10
N THR A 133 -3.52 -0.40 13.40
CA THR A 133 -3.77 1.01 13.69
C THR A 133 -4.51 1.66 12.54
N VAL A 134 -5.67 2.25 12.82
CA VAL A 134 -6.39 3.13 11.89
C VAL A 134 -6.49 4.52 12.51
N ASP A 135 -5.76 5.48 11.94
CA ASP A 135 -5.77 6.88 12.36
C ASP A 135 -6.41 7.76 11.29
N ILE A 136 -7.25 8.70 11.73
CA ILE A 136 -8.01 9.59 10.86
C ILE A 136 -7.95 11.00 11.46
N GLN A 137 -7.32 11.92 10.74
CA GLN A 137 -7.05 13.26 11.25
C GLN A 137 -7.42 14.34 10.26
N ASN A 138 -8.15 15.37 10.71
CA ASN A 138 -8.53 16.52 9.89
C ASN A 138 -9.24 16.14 8.58
N SER A 139 -10.02 15.05 8.61
CA SER A 139 -10.70 14.50 7.42
C SER A 139 -12.22 14.54 7.61
N ASN A 140 -12.95 14.84 6.53
CA ASN A 140 -14.40 14.76 6.46
C ASN A 140 -14.78 13.43 5.79
N LEU A 141 -15.47 12.57 6.53
CA LEU A 141 -15.93 11.25 6.08
C LEU A 141 -17.43 11.20 6.29
N MET A 142 -18.21 11.08 5.21
CA MET A 142 -19.66 11.05 5.32
C MET A 142 -20.18 9.70 5.81
N ASN A 143 -19.59 8.60 5.34
CA ASN A 143 -19.94 7.26 5.77
C ASN A 143 -18.67 6.46 6.03
N LEU A 144 -18.44 6.07 7.28
CA LEU A 144 -17.23 5.38 7.72
C LEU A 144 -17.58 4.02 8.31
N ALA A 145 -16.94 2.97 7.80
CA ALA A 145 -16.98 1.63 8.35
C ALA A 145 -15.55 1.12 8.57
N ILE A 146 -15.17 0.92 9.82
CA ILE A 146 -13.87 0.35 10.19
C ILE A 146 -14.08 -1.04 10.76
N ARG A 147 -13.30 -1.99 10.27
CA ARG A 147 -13.16 -3.34 10.83
C ARG A 147 -11.67 -3.54 11.11
N THR A 148 -11.35 -3.67 12.39
CA THR A 148 -10.02 -4.08 12.85
C THR A 148 -10.18 -5.34 13.68
N PHE A 149 -9.20 -6.24 13.60
CA PHE A 149 -9.09 -7.36 14.53
C PHE A 149 -8.06 -7.02 15.61
N ALA A 150 -8.39 -7.32 16.85
CA ALA A 150 -7.43 -7.41 17.94
C ALA A 150 -7.63 -8.78 18.58
N GLU A 151 -6.58 -9.60 18.65
CA GLU A 151 -6.64 -10.82 19.46
C GLU A 151 -6.76 -10.44 20.95
N ASN A 152 -7.71 -11.06 21.66
CA ASN A 152 -7.93 -10.88 23.11
C ASN A 152 -7.10 -11.87 23.92
#